data_AF-A0A3P7LNQ9-F1
#
_entry.id   AF-A0A3P7LNQ9-F1
#
_cell.length_a   1.000
_cell.length_b   1.000
_cell.length_c   1.000
_cell.angle_alpha   90.00
_cell.angle_beta   90.00
_cell.angle_gamma   90.00
#
_symmetry.space_group_name_H-M   'P 1'
#
loop_
_entity.id
_entity.type
_entity.pdbx_description
1 polymer ?
#
loop_
_entity_poly.entity_id
_entity_poly.type
_entity_poly.pdbx_seq_one_letter_code
_entity_poly.pdbx_strand_id
1 'polypeptide(L)'
;MVVVYKSAIYNFEDRQKLRTEYAQLAEVSGNRIAIVFSVGLPRTSGGNTFHMNGFSIRLPERAGAVLRDWAGRREEALRRVHEEADVYDDLILGDYEDTYVNLTYKMITNYRWASAFCRGKADAFLFLDDDYRFR
;
A
#
# COMPACT_ATOMS: atom_id res chain seq x y z
N MET A 1 -11.08 15.60 -0.01
CA MET A 1 -10.74 14.43 -0.85
C MET A 1 -9.78 13.52 -0.10
N VAL A 2 -9.88 12.20 -0.29
CA VAL A 2 -8.90 11.23 0.24
C VAL A 2 -8.18 10.55 -0.92
N VAL A 3 -6.85 10.58 -0.90
CA VAL A 3 -6.00 9.86 -1.85
C VAL A 3 -5.48 8.61 -1.15
N VAL A 4 -5.77 7.45 -1.72
CA VAL A 4 -5.35 6.15 -1.21
C VAL A 4 -4.30 5.60 -2.15
N TYR A 5 -3.04 5.55 -1.70
CA TYR A 5 -1.96 4.91 -2.42
C TYR A 5 -1.94 3.42 -2.10
N LYS A 6 -2.19 2.57 -3.09
CA LYS A 6 -1.93 1.14 -3.03
C LYS A 6 -0.41 0.95 -3.03
N SER A 7 0.13 0.54 -1.88
CA SER A 7 1.56 0.34 -1.69
C SER A 7 1.84 -1.07 -1.19
N ALA A 8 2.92 -1.71 -1.64
CA ALA A 8 3.30 -3.00 -1.07
C ALA A 8 3.83 -2.78 0.35
N ILE A 9 3.56 -3.72 1.26
CA ILE A 9 4.04 -3.68 2.65
C ILE A 9 5.54 -3.34 2.77
N TYR A 10 6.33 -3.80 1.80
CA TYR A 10 7.78 -3.63 1.72
C TYR A 10 8.26 -2.28 1.19
N ASN A 11 7.40 -1.47 0.58
CA ASN A 11 7.76 -0.23 -0.13
C ASN A 11 7.85 0.99 0.81
N PHE A 12 8.56 0.86 1.94
CA PHE A 12 8.68 1.92 2.96
C PHE A 12 9.26 3.22 2.38
N GLU A 13 10.30 3.11 1.56
CA GLU A 13 11.00 4.26 1.00
C GLU A 13 10.13 5.02 -0.01
N ASP A 14 9.25 4.32 -0.74
CA ASP A 14 8.34 4.95 -1.69
C ASP A 14 7.22 5.70 -0.99
N ARG A 15 6.68 5.14 0.10
CA ARG A 15 5.74 5.84 0.98
C ARG A 15 6.39 7.10 1.58
N GLN A 16 7.63 7.00 2.06
CA GLN A 16 8.34 8.16 2.60
C GLN A 16 8.55 9.26 1.55
N LYS A 17 8.91 8.90 0.31
CA LYS A 17 9.01 9.88 -0.79
C LYS A 17 7.68 10.56 -1.06
N LEU A 18 6.58 9.81 -1.11
CA LEU A 18 5.24 10.34 -1.31
C LEU A 18 4.81 11.31 -0.19
N ARG A 19 5.11 10.97 1.06
CA ARG A 19 4.89 11.87 2.21
C ARG A 19 5.64 13.19 2.05
N THR A 20 6.92 13.13 1.71
CA THR A 20 7.75 14.33 1.53
C THR A 20 7.27 15.18 0.35
N GLU A 21 6.98 14.55 -0.80
CA GLU A 21 6.60 15.24 -2.03
C GLU A 21 5.27 15.99 -1.88
N TYR A 22 4.30 15.39 -1.18
CA TYR A 22 2.96 15.96 -1.03
C TYR A 22 2.69 16.59 0.34
N ALA A 23 3.73 16.82 1.16
CA ALA A 23 3.61 17.42 2.49
C ALA A 23 2.88 18.77 2.47
N GLN A 24 3.03 19.54 1.39
CA GLN A 24 2.47 20.89 1.23
C GLN A 24 1.23 20.94 0.34
N LEU A 25 0.72 19.78 -0.10
CA LEU A 25 -0.33 19.73 -1.12
C LEU A 25 -1.64 20.37 -0.65
N ALA A 26 -2.01 20.16 0.61
CA ALA A 26 -3.20 20.76 1.20
C ALA A 26 -3.10 22.30 1.27
N GLU A 27 -1.93 22.82 1.62
CA GLU A 27 -1.67 24.26 1.72
C GLU A 27 -1.70 24.94 0.34
N VAL A 28 -0.99 24.35 -0.64
CA VAL A 28 -0.91 24.88 -2.01
C VAL A 28 -2.25 24.83 -2.73
N SER A 29 -3.04 23.77 -2.53
CA SER A 29 -4.31 23.59 -3.25
C SER A 29 -5.49 24.33 -2.61
N GLY A 30 -5.35 24.82 -1.37
CA GLY A 30 -6.47 25.37 -0.58
C GLY A 30 -7.58 24.35 -0.27
N ASN A 31 -7.35 23.06 -0.54
CA ASN A 31 -8.32 21.99 -0.39
C ASN A 31 -7.89 21.02 0.71
N ARG A 32 -8.87 20.48 1.45
CA ARG A 32 -8.63 19.41 2.42
C ARG A 32 -8.36 18.09 1.69
N ILE A 33 -7.08 17.75 1.55
CA ILE A 33 -6.60 16.50 0.95
C ILE A 33 -5.93 15.68 2.05
N ALA A 34 -6.44 14.46 2.27
CA ALA A 34 -5.79 13.47 3.11
C ALA A 34 -5.13 12.40 2.24
N ILE A 35 -3.91 11.98 2.59
CA ILE A 35 -3.18 10.92 1.90
C ILE A 35 -3.04 9.76 2.89
N VAL A 36 -3.38 8.56 2.44
CA VAL A 36 -3.25 7.31 3.20
C VAL A 36 -2.67 6.20 2.32
N PHE A 37 -1.99 5.24 2.94
CA PHE A 37 -1.36 4.11 2.25
C PHE A 37 -2.05 2.81 2.58
N SER A 38 -2.46 2.08 1.53
CA SER A 38 -3.09 0.77 1.65
C SER A 38 -2.08 -0.34 1.45
N VAL A 39 -1.85 -1.11 2.51
CA VAL A 39 -0.89 -2.21 2.60
C VAL A 39 -1.59 -3.49 3.04
N GLY A 40 -1.07 -4.64 2.63
CA GLY A 40 -1.47 -5.95 3.17
C GLY A 40 -0.45 -6.48 4.17
N LEU A 41 -0.46 -7.79 4.39
CA LEU A 41 0.49 -8.53 5.21
C LEU A 41 1.69 -9.05 4.39
N PRO A 42 2.87 -9.27 5.00
CA PRO A 42 3.99 -9.85 4.26
C PRO A 42 3.64 -11.29 3.83
N ARG A 43 4.25 -11.78 2.76
CA ARG A 43 4.12 -13.19 2.38
C ARG A 43 4.65 -14.09 3.50
N THR A 44 4.00 -15.24 3.67
CA THR A 44 4.48 -16.31 4.55
C THR A 44 5.62 -17.10 3.91
N SER A 45 5.57 -17.30 2.58
CA SER A 45 6.56 -18.07 1.82
C SER A 45 6.47 -17.80 0.31
N GLY A 46 7.37 -18.40 -0.49
CA GLY A 46 7.24 -18.48 -1.95
C GLY A 46 7.92 -17.36 -2.77
N GLY A 47 8.55 -16.37 -2.12
CA GLY A 47 9.31 -15.32 -2.79
C GLY A 47 8.52 -14.62 -3.90
N ASN A 48 9.09 -14.52 -5.10
CA ASN A 48 8.43 -13.91 -6.26
C ASN A 48 7.76 -14.90 -7.22
N THR A 49 7.62 -16.18 -6.84
CA THR A 49 6.95 -17.20 -7.64
C THR A 49 5.59 -17.53 -7.01
N PHE A 50 4.59 -17.76 -7.85
CA PHE A 50 3.20 -18.02 -7.49
C PHE A 50 2.75 -19.27 -8.22
N HIS A 51 2.26 -20.26 -7.48
CA HIS A 51 1.69 -21.47 -8.04
C HIS A 51 0.17 -21.35 -8.00
N MET A 52 -0.47 -21.34 -9.17
CA MET A 52 -1.91 -21.12 -9.32
C MET A 52 -2.46 -22.17 -10.28
N ASN A 53 -3.40 -23.01 -9.83
CA ASN A 53 -4.20 -23.92 -10.68
C ASN A 53 -3.42 -24.60 -11.81
N GLY A 54 -2.27 -25.21 -11.51
CA GLY A 54 -1.46 -25.96 -12.47
C GLY A 54 -0.46 -25.15 -13.30
N PHE A 55 -0.39 -23.82 -13.15
CA PHE A 55 0.63 -22.98 -13.76
C PHE A 55 1.42 -22.18 -12.70
N SER A 56 2.63 -21.77 -13.06
CA SER A 56 3.50 -20.98 -12.20
C SER A 56 3.76 -19.61 -12.83
N ILE A 57 3.50 -18.54 -12.08
CA ILE A 57 3.84 -17.18 -12.46
C ILE A 57 5.06 -16.74 -11.66
N ARG A 58 6.07 -16.19 -12.35
CA ARG A 58 7.18 -15.49 -11.70
C ARG A 58 6.99 -14.00 -11.93
N LEU A 59 6.81 -13.23 -10.85
CA LEU A 59 6.69 -11.78 -10.97
C LEU A 59 8.03 -11.17 -11.41
N PRO A 60 8.05 -10.34 -12.46
CA PRO A 60 9.25 -9.68 -12.94
C PRO A 60 9.48 -8.32 -12.24
N GLU A 61 10.53 -7.62 -12.67
CA GLU A 61 10.79 -6.21 -12.37
C GLU A 61 10.73 -5.85 -10.88
N ARG A 62 10.23 -4.64 -10.55
CA ARG A 62 10.19 -4.09 -9.20
C ARG A 62 9.38 -4.96 -8.25
N ALA A 63 8.17 -5.36 -8.64
CA ALA A 63 7.31 -6.20 -7.82
C ALA A 63 7.96 -7.56 -7.49
N GLY A 64 8.64 -8.15 -8.48
CA GLY A 64 9.38 -9.40 -8.28
C GLY A 64 10.67 -9.24 -7.48
N ALA A 65 11.41 -8.14 -7.66
CA ALA A 65 12.65 -7.87 -6.92
C ALA A 65 12.37 -7.71 -5.43
N VAL A 66 11.40 -6.86 -5.08
CA VAL A 66 10.99 -6.62 -3.69
C VAL A 66 10.63 -7.93 -2.98
N LEU A 67 9.86 -8.81 -3.64
CA LEU A 67 9.50 -10.11 -3.04
C LEU A 67 10.68 -11.07 -2.85
N ARG A 68 11.75 -10.96 -3.64
CA ARG A 68 12.97 -11.74 -3.41
C ARG A 68 13.79 -11.16 -2.27
N ASP A 69 13.97 -9.85 -2.25
CA ASP A 69 14.80 -9.16 -1.25
C ASP A 69 14.22 -9.26 0.17
N TRP A 70 12.90 -9.42 0.26
CA TRP A 70 12.15 -9.60 1.50
C TRP A 70 11.77 -11.06 1.78
N ALA A 71 12.22 -12.02 0.97
CA ALA A 71 11.96 -13.44 1.22
C ALA A 71 12.52 -13.88 2.59
N GLY A 72 11.68 -14.49 3.41
CA GLY A 72 12.06 -14.93 4.77
C GLY A 72 12.16 -13.81 5.81
N ARG A 73 11.90 -12.55 5.45
CA ARG A 73 12.00 -11.38 6.34
C ARG A 73 10.64 -10.90 6.84
N ARG A 74 9.72 -11.84 7.09
CA ARG A 74 8.34 -11.56 7.52
C ARG A 74 8.29 -10.74 8.80
N GLU A 75 8.98 -11.20 9.85
CA GLU A 75 8.99 -10.54 11.15
C GLU A 75 9.59 -9.13 11.09
N GLU A 76 10.63 -8.96 10.27
CA GLU A 76 11.21 -7.64 10.05
C GLU A 76 10.24 -6.69 9.34
N ALA A 77 9.54 -7.16 8.32
CA ALA A 77 8.54 -6.37 7.61
C ALA A 77 7.38 -5.96 8.54
N LEU A 78 6.89 -6.89 9.37
CA LEU A 78 5.85 -6.60 10.37
C LEU A 78 6.32 -5.55 11.38
N ARG A 79 7.52 -5.73 11.96
CA ARG A 79 8.11 -4.77 12.89
C ARG A 79 8.21 -3.37 12.28
N ARG A 80 8.74 -3.26 11.06
CA ARG A 80 8.89 -1.96 10.38
C ARG A 80 7.55 -1.30 10.05
N VAL A 81 6.51 -2.07 9.70
CA VAL A 81 5.16 -1.50 9.48
C VAL A 81 4.53 -1.02 10.77
N HIS A 82 4.71 -1.74 11.87
CA HIS A 82 4.25 -1.26 13.18
C HIS A 82 4.93 0.05 13.56
N GLU A 83 6.26 0.13 13.43
CA GLU A 83 7.01 1.37 13.66
C GLU A 83 6.57 2.51 12.75
N GLU A 84 6.29 2.22 11.47
CA GLU A 84 5.76 3.22 10.53
C GLU A 84 4.36 3.71 10.92
N ALA A 85 3.47 2.79 11.32
CA ALA A 85 2.12 3.13 11.75
C ALA A 85 2.14 4.04 12.99
N ASP A 86 2.99 3.73 13.98
CA ASP A 86 3.13 4.51 15.21
C ASP A 86 3.63 5.94 14.94
N VAL A 87 4.41 6.15 13.88
CA VAL A 87 4.99 7.46 13.54
C VAL A 87 4.04 8.30 12.67
N TYR A 88 3.35 7.70 11.70
CA TYR A 88 2.63 8.45 10.66
C TYR A 88 1.11 8.38 10.73
N ASP A 89 0.52 7.37 11.39
CA ASP A 89 -0.94 7.17 11.51
C ASP A 89 -1.70 7.27 10.16
N ASP A 90 -1.09 6.82 9.07
CA ASP A 90 -1.60 6.97 7.70
C ASP A 90 -1.75 5.64 6.94
N LEU A 91 -1.72 4.50 7.65
CA LEU A 91 -1.80 3.17 7.07
C LEU A 91 -3.20 2.56 7.17
N ILE A 92 -3.68 2.00 6.05
CA ILE A 92 -4.79 1.05 5.98
C ILE A 92 -4.19 -0.33 5.83
N LEU A 93 -4.21 -1.13 6.90
CA LEU A 93 -3.68 -2.50 6.91
C LEU A 93 -4.80 -3.52 6.63
N GLY A 94 -4.67 -4.27 5.54
CA GLY A 94 -5.59 -5.34 5.15
C GLY A 94 -5.07 -6.73 5.53
N ASP A 95 -5.98 -7.62 5.96
CA ASP A 95 -5.67 -9.01 6.32
C ASP A 95 -5.66 -9.93 5.07
N TYR A 96 -4.64 -9.73 4.24
CA TYR A 96 -4.33 -10.57 3.07
C TYR A 96 -2.84 -10.48 2.74
N GLU A 97 -2.24 -11.50 2.11
CA GLU A 97 -0.84 -11.40 1.66
C GLU A 97 -0.71 -10.33 0.57
N ASP A 98 0.16 -9.35 0.82
CA ASP A 98 0.39 -8.20 -0.04
C ASP A 98 1.21 -8.58 -1.27
N THR A 99 0.50 -9.06 -2.28
CA THR A 99 1.06 -9.59 -3.51
C THR A 99 0.30 -9.06 -4.70
N TYR A 100 0.94 -9.06 -5.86
CA TYR A 100 0.31 -8.61 -7.10
C TYR A 100 -0.98 -9.38 -7.42
N VAL A 101 -1.00 -10.69 -7.14
CA VAL A 101 -2.19 -11.54 -7.39
C VAL A 101 -3.36 -11.23 -6.45
N ASN A 102 -3.11 -10.54 -5.33
CA ASN A 102 -4.12 -10.16 -4.33
C ASN A 102 -4.55 -8.69 -4.42
N LEU A 103 -4.22 -7.98 -5.51
CA LEU A 103 -4.63 -6.58 -5.69
C LEU A 103 -6.15 -6.37 -5.63
N THR A 104 -6.96 -7.37 -6.02
CA THR A 104 -8.42 -7.31 -5.87
C THR A 104 -8.83 -7.22 -4.40
N TYR A 105 -8.21 -8.00 -3.50
CA TYR A 105 -8.47 -7.91 -2.06
C TYR A 105 -8.07 -6.53 -1.50
N LYS A 106 -6.96 -5.97 -1.98
CA LYS A 106 -6.53 -4.60 -1.64
C LYS A 106 -7.58 -3.58 -2.03
N MET A 107 -8.10 -3.64 -3.25
CA MET A 107 -9.13 -2.71 -3.72
C MET A 107 -10.44 -2.85 -2.92
N ILE A 108 -10.91 -4.08 -2.67
CA ILE A 108 -12.10 -4.33 -1.86
C ILE A 108 -11.93 -3.79 -0.43
N THR A 109 -10.75 -3.99 0.16
CA THR A 109 -10.42 -3.48 1.51
C THR A 109 -10.50 -1.95 1.55
N ASN A 110 -9.97 -1.27 0.53
CA ASN A 110 -10.04 0.18 0.42
C ASN A 110 -11.48 0.70 0.33
N TYR A 111 -12.33 0.05 -0.46
CA TYR A 111 -13.74 0.42 -0.55
C TYR A 111 -14.48 0.20 0.78
N ARG A 112 -14.20 -0.91 1.48
CA ARG A 112 -14.77 -1.18 2.80
C ARG A 112 -14.36 -0.14 3.83
N TRP A 113 -13.08 0.21 3.87
CA TRP A 113 -12.56 1.25 4.76
C TRP A 113 -13.21 2.62 4.46
N ALA A 114 -13.26 3.02 3.20
CA ALA A 114 -13.89 4.28 2.79
C ALA A 114 -15.37 4.34 3.19
N SER A 115 -16.11 3.25 2.98
CA SER A 115 -17.52 3.15 3.35
C SER A 115 -17.74 3.23 4.87
N ALA A 116 -16.90 2.54 5.65
CA ALA A 116 -17.04 2.46 7.10
C ALA A 116 -16.62 3.74 7.82
N PHE A 117 -15.52 4.39 7.40
CA PHE A 117 -14.86 5.41 8.21
C PHE A 117 -14.99 6.84 7.69
N CYS A 118 -15.30 7.02 6.40
CA CYS A 118 -15.26 8.33 5.74
C CYS A 118 -16.64 8.90 5.39
N ARG A 119 -17.73 8.24 5.79
CA ARG A 119 -19.10 8.73 5.58
C ARG A 119 -19.27 10.13 6.18
N GLY A 120 -19.64 11.12 5.35
CA GLY A 120 -19.80 12.52 5.74
C GLY A 120 -18.49 13.27 6.00
N LYS A 121 -17.32 12.68 5.73
CA LYS A 121 -16.00 13.28 5.95
C LYS A 121 -15.22 13.56 4.66
N ALA A 122 -15.55 12.85 3.57
CA ALA A 122 -14.87 12.99 2.29
C ALA A 122 -15.87 12.92 1.13
N ASP A 123 -15.76 13.87 0.20
CA ASP A 123 -16.64 13.95 -0.98
C ASP A 123 -16.15 13.12 -2.16
N ALA A 124 -14.86 12.80 -2.18
CA ALA A 124 -14.22 12.08 -3.28
C ALA A 124 -13.03 11.24 -2.79
N PHE A 125 -12.80 10.12 -3.48
CA PHE A 125 -11.69 9.21 -3.28
C PHE A 125 -10.91 9.05 -4.58
N LEU A 126 -9.58 9.02 -4.46
CA LEU A 126 -8.69 8.73 -5.57
C LEU A 126 -7.78 7.56 -5.17
N PHE A 127 -7.78 6.48 -5.97
CA PHE A 127 -6.96 5.30 -5.74
C PHE A 127 -5.80 5.29 -6.73
N LEU A 128 -4.56 5.32 -6.24
CA LEU A 128 -3.34 5.38 -7.05
C LEU A 128 -2.40 4.25 -6.68
N ASP A 129 -1.45 3.94 -7.56
CA ASP A 129 -0.31 3.09 -7.24
C ASP A 129 0.84 3.93 -6.67
N ASP A 130 1.65 3.34 -5.79
CA ASP A 130 2.74 4.04 -5.09
C ASP A 130 3.93 4.43 -5.99
N ASP A 131 3.85 4.12 -7.27
CA ASP A 131 4.79 4.46 -8.33
C ASP A 131 4.30 5.57 -9.27
N TYR A 132 3.04 6.02 -9.08
CA TYR A 132 2.48 7.16 -9.78
C TYR A 132 2.79 8.47 -9.05
N ARG A 133 3.09 9.52 -9.80
CA ARG A 133 3.31 10.90 -9.31
C ARG A 133 2.55 11.88 -10.17
N PHE A 134 1.98 12.91 -9.54
CA PHE A 134 1.45 14.07 -10.25
C PHE A 134 2.62 14.91 -10.76
N ARG A 135 2.70 15.12 -12.07
CA ARG A 135 3.62 16.07 -12.71
C ARG A 135 2.82 17.15 -13.40
#